data_AF-R7EU49-F1
#
_entry.id   AF-R7EU49-F1
#
_cell.length_a   1.000
_cell.length_b   1.000
_cell.length_c   1.000
_cell.angle_alpha   90.00
_cell.angle_beta   90.00
_cell.angle_gamma   90.00
#
_symmetry.space_group_name_H-M   'P 1'
#
loop_
_entity.id
_entity.type
_entity.pdbx_description
1 polymer ?
#
loop_
_entity_poly.entity_id
_entity_poly.type
_entity_poly.pdbx_seq_one_letter_code
_entity_poly.pdbx_strand_id
1 'polypeptide(L)'
;MELFLYLIVNTVDVFLSLILMAMLVRSIMSLLMMDEDNVIYAIACTITEPFIIPVRTLFERKGWFQGLPLDASFFCAAMILAIVQVTLSFIPIY
;
A
#
# COMPACT_ATOMS: atom_id res chain seq x y z
N MET A 1 28.15 2.71 12.40
CA MET A 1 26.73 2.74 12.82
C MET A 1 25.88 3.40 11.74
N GLU A 2 26.31 4.53 11.19
CA GLU A 2 25.65 5.26 10.10
C GLU A 2 25.42 4.42 8.84
N LEU A 3 26.43 3.67 8.36
CA LEU A 3 26.26 2.76 7.21
C LEU A 3 25.14 1.72 7.43
N PHE A 4 25.03 1.19 8.64
CA PHE A 4 24.02 0.18 8.97
C PHE A 4 22.61 0.79 8.99
N LEU A 5 22.46 1.99 9.57
CA LEU A 5 21.22 2.75 9.52
C LEU A 5 20.83 3.12 8.09
N TYR A 6 21.79 3.55 7.27
CA TYR A 6 21.58 3.85 5.86
C TYR A 6 21.05 2.64 5.09
N LEU A 7 21.68 1.47 5.26
CA LEU A 7 21.24 0.24 4.60
C LEU A 7 19.83 -0.17 5.03
N ILE A 8 19.48 -0.04 6.31
CA ILE A 8 18.13 -0.35 6.81
C ILE A 8 17.11 0.61 6.20
N VAL A 9 17.35 1.92 6.29
CA VAL A 9 16.41 2.94 5.77
C VAL A 9 16.18 2.73 4.28
N ASN A 10 17.26 2.55 3.50
CA ASN A 10 17.17 2.33 2.07
C ASN A 10 16.43 1.02 1.74
N THR A 11 16.64 -0.05 2.50
CA THR A 11 15.93 -1.32 2.30
C THR A 11 14.43 -1.16 2.57
N VAL A 12 14.06 -0.46 3.64
CA VAL A 12 12.66 -0.20 3.98
C VAL A 12 12.01 0.72 2.94
N ASP A 13 12.71 1.74 2.46
CA ASP A 13 12.20 2.65 1.43
C ASP A 13 11.92 1.93 0.09
N VAL A 14 12.86 1.08 -0.35
CA VAL A 14 12.67 0.25 -1.55
C VAL A 14 11.51 -0.73 -1.35
N PHE A 15 11.40 -1.35 -0.18
CA PHE A 15 10.30 -2.26 0.14
C PHE A 15 8.93 -1.57 0.11
N LEU A 16 8.80 -0.40 0.75
CA LEU A 16 7.57 0.40 0.72
C LEU A 16 7.23 0.87 -0.71
N SER A 17 8.24 1.27 -1.50
CA SER A 17 8.06 1.62 -2.91
C SER A 17 7.48 0.46 -3.72
N LEU A 18 7.95 -0.77 -3.50
CA LEU A 18 7.43 -1.96 -4.17
C LEU A 18 5.97 -2.23 -3.80
N ILE A 19 5.59 -2.07 -2.54
CA ILE A 19 4.19 -2.25 -2.09
C ILE A 19 3.29 -1.16 -2.71
N LEU A 20 3.73 0.09 -2.70
CA LEU A 20 3.00 1.21 -3.33
C LEU A 20 2.84 0.99 -4.83
N MET A 21 3.88 0.49 -5.51
CA MET A 21 3.80 0.12 -6.91
C MET A 21 2.82 -1.04 -7.15
N ALA A 22 2.85 -2.08 -6.32
CA ALA A 22 1.90 -3.20 -6.41
C ALA A 22 0.45 -2.74 -6.20
N MET A 23 0.22 -1.79 -5.29
CA MET A 23 -1.08 -1.13 -5.13
C MET A 23 -1.46 -0.36 -6.40
N LEU A 24 -0.57 0.45 -6.97
CA LEU A 24 -0.87 1.14 -8.23
C LEU A 24 -1.23 0.17 -9.36
N VAL A 25 -0.46 -0.92 -9.51
CA VAL A 25 -0.75 -1.97 -10.49
C VAL A 25 -2.14 -2.58 -10.25
N ARG A 26 -2.47 -2.96 -9.01
CA ARG A 26 -3.81 -3.47 -8.66
C ARG A 26 -4.92 -2.47 -9.01
N SER A 27 -4.71 -1.18 -8.72
CA SER A 27 -5.67 -0.11 -9.04
C SER A 27 -5.90 0.04 -10.55
N ILE A 28 -4.81 0.04 -11.34
CA ILE A 28 -4.88 0.09 -12.81
C ILE A 28 -5.58 -1.15 -13.37
N MET A 29 -5.25 -2.35 -12.87
CA MET A 29 -5.87 -3.59 -13.32
C MET A 29 -7.37 -3.65 -12.96
N SER A 30 -7.74 -3.14 -11.78
CA SER A 30 -9.15 -2.98 -11.38
C SER A 30 -9.89 -2.00 -12.26
N LEU A 31 -9.25 -0.90 -12.70
CA LEU A 31 -9.82 0.05 -13.66
C LEU A 31 -10.06 -0.58 -15.04
N LEU A 32 -9.22 -1.53 -15.44
CA LEU A 32 -9.36 -2.29 -16.69
C LEU A 32 -10.34 -3.46 -16.61
N MET A 33 -11.07 -3.61 -15.49
CA MET A 33 -12.01 -4.72 -15.24
C MET A 33 -11.34 -6.10 -15.40
N MET A 34 -10.06 -6.22 -15.02
CA MET A 34 -9.39 -7.52 -14.99
C MET A 34 -9.82 -8.26 -13.73
N ASP A 35 -10.45 -9.42 -13.93
CA ASP A 35 -10.95 -10.27 -12.86
C ASP A 35 -9.87 -11.20 -12.27
N GLU A 36 -10.25 -11.92 -11.21
CA GLU A 36 -9.42 -12.87 -10.46
C GLU A 36 -8.81 -14.01 -11.29
N ASP A 37 -9.30 -14.24 -12.50
CA ASP A 37 -8.73 -15.21 -13.45
C ASP A 37 -7.31 -14.84 -13.91
N ASN A 38 -6.91 -13.56 -13.78
CA ASN A 38 -5.54 -13.17 -14.10
C ASN A 38 -4.59 -13.39 -12.91
N VAL A 39 -3.63 -14.30 -13.09
CA VAL A 39 -2.58 -14.62 -12.10
C VAL A 39 -1.85 -13.37 -11.60
N ILE A 40 -1.59 -12.39 -12.46
CA ILE A 40 -0.89 -11.16 -12.09
C ILE A 40 -1.75 -10.31 -11.14
N TYR A 41 -3.07 -10.25 -11.38
CA TYR A 41 -4.02 -9.56 -10.52
C TYR A 41 -4.12 -10.27 -9.17
N ALA A 42 -4.23 -11.61 -9.15
CA ALA A 42 -4.27 -12.40 -7.92
C ALA A 42 -3.00 -12.21 -7.06
N ILE A 43 -1.82 -12.16 -7.68
CA ILE A 43 -0.55 -11.88 -6.99
C ILE A 43 -0.55 -10.46 -6.40
N ALA A 44 -0.94 -9.44 -7.20
CA ALA A 44 -1.02 -8.07 -6.73
C ALA A 44 -2.02 -7.92 -5.57
N CYS A 45 -3.15 -8.62 -5.63
CA CYS A 45 -4.13 -8.68 -4.54
C CYS A 45 -3.49 -9.29 -3.30
N THR A 46 -2.88 -10.47 -3.41
CA THR A 46 -2.26 -11.19 -2.28
C THR A 46 -1.18 -10.37 -1.57
N ILE A 47 -0.35 -9.63 -2.32
CA ILE A 47 0.71 -8.80 -1.74
C ILE A 47 0.14 -7.58 -1.02
N THR A 48 -0.93 -6.99 -1.53
CA THR A 48 -1.46 -5.70 -1.05
C THR A 48 -2.53 -5.86 0.03
N GLU A 49 -3.30 -6.96 0.03
CA GLU A 49 -4.37 -7.26 1.00
C GLU A 49 -3.96 -7.07 2.47
N PRO A 50 -2.81 -7.59 2.96
CA PRO A 50 -2.44 -7.47 4.37
C PRO A 50 -2.27 -6.01 4.83
N PHE A 51 -1.94 -5.09 3.92
CA PHE A 51 -1.81 -3.67 4.22
C PHE A 51 -3.17 -2.93 4.17
N ILE A 52 -4.13 -3.44 3.39
CA ILE A 52 -5.45 -2.84 3.21
C ILE A 52 -6.42 -3.28 4.32
N ILE A 53 -6.40 -4.56 4.72
CA ILE A 53 -7.26 -5.13 5.78
C ILE A 53 -7.31 -4.30 7.07
N PRO A 54 -6.20 -3.83 7.67
CA PRO A 54 -6.27 -3.05 8.90
C PRO A 54 -7.02 -1.73 8.70
N VAL A 55 -6.87 -1.10 7.54
CA VAL A 55 -7.61 0.13 7.21
C VAL A 55 -9.09 -0.20 6.96
N ARG A 56 -9.37 -1.27 6.22
CA ARG A 56 -10.74 -1.73 5.93
C ARG A 56 -11.52 -2.06 7.20
N THR A 57 -10.93 -2.82 8.12
CA THR A 57 -11.54 -3.17 9.41
C THR A 57 -11.79 -1.95 10.30
N LEU A 58 -10.95 -0.92 10.25
CA LEU A 58 -11.19 0.35 10.95
C LEU A 58 -12.38 1.11 10.36
N PHE A 59 -12.50 1.15 9.04
CA PHE A 59 -13.59 1.82 8.33
C PHE A 59 -14.93 1.11 8.59
N GLU A 60 -14.94 -0.23 8.53
CA GLU A 60 -16.12 -1.05 8.84
C GLU A 60 -16.61 -0.85 10.27
N ARG A 61 -15.69 -0.84 11.25
CA ARG A 61 -16.03 -0.61 12.67
C ARG A 61 -16.65 0.76 12.94
N LYS A 62 -16.30 1.78 12.13
CA LYS A 62 -16.83 3.14 12.26
C LYS A 62 -18.05 3.41 11.38
N GLY A 63 -18.45 2.44 10.55
CA GLY A 63 -19.51 2.63 9.57
C GLY A 63 -19.16 3.64 8.48
N TRP A 64 -17.87 3.95 8.30
CA TRP A 64 -17.42 4.93 7.31
C TRP A 64 -17.35 4.30 5.92
N PHE A 65 -17.87 5.02 4.92
CA PHE A 65 -17.85 4.61 3.50
C PHE A 65 -18.56 3.28 3.17
N GLN A 66 -19.50 2.85 4.01
CA GLN A 66 -20.38 1.70 3.72
C GLN A 66 -21.32 2.06 2.55
N GLY A 67 -21.06 1.53 1.35
CA GLY A 67 -21.92 1.69 0.17
C GLY A 67 -21.31 2.45 -1.01
N LEU A 68 -20.03 2.85 -0.96
CA LEU A 68 -19.35 3.32 -2.17
C LEU A 68 -18.83 2.13 -2.99
N PRO A 69 -19.00 2.15 -4.32
CA PRO A 69 -18.39 1.16 -5.22
C PRO A 69 -16.86 1.32 -5.32
N LEU A 70 -16.32 2.40 -4.76
CA LEU A 70 -14.91 2.73 -4.77
C LEU A 70 -14.31 2.34 -3.43
N ASP A 71 -13.26 1.50 -3.47
CA ASP A 71 -12.50 1.03 -2.31
C ASP A 71 -11.75 2.21 -1.64
N ALA A 72 -12.47 3.05 -0.88
CA ALA A 72 -11.87 4.15 -0.13
C ALA A 72 -10.80 3.65 0.87
N SER A 73 -11.01 2.44 1.39
CA SER A 73 -10.05 1.74 2.26
C SER A 73 -8.70 1.51 1.58
N PHE A 74 -8.71 1.18 0.29
CA PHE A 74 -7.52 0.99 -0.51
C PHE A 74 -6.74 2.30 -0.69
N PHE A 75 -7.44 3.38 -1.08
CA PHE A 75 -6.81 4.69 -1.25
C PHE A 75 -6.23 5.21 0.06
N CYS A 76 -6.95 5.05 1.17
CA CYS A 76 -6.45 5.42 2.49
C CYS A 76 -5.22 4.60 2.92
N ALA A 77 -5.20 3.28 2.65
CA ALA A 77 -4.03 2.45 2.93
C ALA A 77 -2.80 2.90 2.13
N ALA A 78 -2.98 3.18 0.84
CA ALA A 78 -1.91 3.70 0.00
C ALA A 78 -1.40 5.07 0.49
N MET A 79 -2.31 5.96 0.88
CA MET A 79 -1.94 7.29 1.40
C MET A 79 -1.17 7.20 2.73
N ILE A 80 -1.58 6.31 3.64
CA ILE A 80 -0.85 6.07 4.90
C ILE A 80 0.57 5.57 4.60
N LEU A 81 0.72 4.59 3.71
CA LEU A 81 2.03 4.06 3.34
C LEU A 81 2.92 5.12 2.66
N ALA A 82 2.35 5.97 1.82
CA ALA A 82 3.07 7.08 1.20
C ALA A 82 3.56 8.11 2.25
N ILE A 83 2.74 8.44 3.26
CA ILE A 83 3.15 9.33 4.35
C ILE A 83 4.29 8.71 5.16
N VAL A 84 4.22 7.41 5.43
CA VAL A 84 5.29 6.68 6.14
C VAL A 84 6.59 6.76 5.34
N GLN A 85 6.52 6.54 4.02
CA GLN A 85 7.68 6.63 3.14
C GLN A 85 8.30 8.03 3.12
N VAL A 86 7.47 9.07 2.97
CA VAL A 86 7.91 10.47 2.99
C VAL A 86 8.56 10.81 4.33
N THR A 87 7.97 10.36 5.43
CA THR A 87 8.53 10.57 6.78
C THR A 87 9.88 9.89 6.94
N LEU A 88 10.06 8.71 6.36
CA LEU A 88 11.33 7.99 6.36
C LEU A 88 12.41 8.73 5.57
N SER A 89 12.05 9.34 4.43
CA SER A 89 12.95 10.17 3.61
C SER A 89 13.42 11.44 4.33
N PHE A 90 12.63 11.97 5.26
CA PHE A 90 13.01 13.10 6.09
C PHE A 90 14.00 12.77 7.21
N ILE A 91 14.29 11.49 7.48
CA ILE A 91 15.30 11.11 8.48
C ILE A 91 16.68 11.49 7.93
N PRO A 92 17.35 12.49 8.50
CA PRO A 92 18.65 12.91 8.01
C PRO A 92 19.67 11.86 8.44
N ILE A 93 20.17 11.10 7.48
CA ILE A 93 21.28 10.17 7.67
C ILE A 93 22.55 11.00 7.41
N TYR A 94 23.11 11.58 8.47
CA TYR A 94 24.40 12.28 8.44
C TYR A 94 25.56 11.29 8.39
#